data_AF-A0A920G7Y4-F1
#
_entry.id   AF-A0A920G7Y4-F1
#
_cell.length_a   1.000
_cell.length_b   1.000
_cell.length_c   1.000
_cell.angle_alpha   90.00
_cell.angle_beta   90.00
_cell.angle_gamma   90.00
#
_symmetry.space_group_name_H-M   'P 1'
#
loop_
_entity.id
_entity.type
_entity.pdbx_description
1 polymer ?
#
loop_
_entity_poly.entity_id
_entity_poly.type
_entity_poly.pdbx_seq_one_letter_code
_entity_poly.pdbx_strand_id
1 'polypeptide(L)'
;MPDNDRDRIPDVIDLDDDNDGILDVDETTGDTDADGIINSFDLDSDGDGCLDVIEAGYDDGDGDGLLGLSDVEVDSLGKVISSSSGYSDPLDRDGNGVRDYLEKGSEIIILSNPFSVSIIETRNARYEINVQASGTLVYQWQYSEDNGKNWIDTEDDEVYSGSNTSTLILTNAPLEFNDYQFKVKVSTPSYVCDEDVFSSVALTVLPDNDKDGIADEDDLDDDNDGILDIYEVEGLDLDGDGVVNTFDLDSDGDGCYDVNEGSCSDSDGDGLVGSNPFNVDGLGRYVEKYIAHYDFSGSADDRSGNDFHGVVNGASLVKDRFGIPNSAYYFDGVDDNIVVPHDSLLNIGIYEDFIISMWIKPSENFMLGNSKSILKKISPDSSWNYQYKVEGDTSTFNFSVNPSDITYNESLFSLNSGQWYYLTIMKEQDRVVHFVDGDTIFSYIDSTRVGINNGDMVIGGSSNGVDWFKGVIDDIIIAKGCDELICRFGEPHDSDNSGFYDFLEAGGPVSTTLFLIQRQLQS
;
A
#
# COMPACT_ATOMS: atom_id res chain seq x y z
N MET A 1 58.89 -22.79 -31.31
CA MET A 1 58.54 -21.38 -31.10
C MET A 1 57.65 -21.37 -29.85
N PRO A 2 57.23 -20.23 -29.32
CA PRO A 2 56.04 -20.18 -28.45
C PRO A 2 54.85 -20.90 -29.11
N ASP A 3 54.00 -21.49 -28.28
CA ASP A 3 52.91 -22.46 -28.55
C ASP A 3 52.11 -22.54 -27.23
N ASN A 4 51.17 -21.61 -27.03
CA ASN A 4 50.49 -21.34 -25.76
C ASN A 4 49.57 -22.50 -25.34
N ASP A 5 48.66 -22.87 -26.24
CA ASP A 5 47.67 -23.95 -26.16
C ASP A 5 48.24 -25.36 -26.37
N ARG A 6 49.43 -25.50 -26.95
CA ARG A 6 50.15 -26.77 -27.21
C ARG A 6 49.50 -27.66 -28.27
N ASP A 7 48.80 -27.06 -29.22
CA ASP A 7 48.17 -27.73 -30.35
C ASP A 7 49.19 -28.15 -31.46
N ARG A 8 50.44 -27.64 -31.34
CA ARG A 8 51.62 -27.81 -32.21
C ARG A 8 51.72 -26.79 -33.36
N ILE A 9 50.89 -25.77 -33.37
CA ILE A 9 50.94 -24.59 -34.22
C ILE A 9 51.58 -23.47 -33.38
N PRO A 10 52.63 -22.79 -33.89
CA PRO A 10 53.22 -21.69 -33.14
C PRO A 10 52.35 -20.43 -33.13
N ASP A 11 52.32 -19.70 -32.00
CA ASP A 11 51.52 -18.46 -31.80
C ASP A 11 51.71 -17.39 -32.90
N VAL A 12 52.81 -17.46 -33.65
CA VAL A 12 53.10 -16.48 -34.71
C VAL A 12 52.27 -16.69 -35.98
N ILE A 13 51.68 -17.89 -36.13
CA ILE A 13 50.85 -18.30 -37.27
C ILE A 13 49.51 -18.89 -36.85
N ASP A 14 49.30 -19.08 -35.55
CA ASP A 14 48.01 -19.42 -35.01
C ASP A 14 47.00 -18.30 -35.27
N LEU A 15 45.72 -18.66 -35.28
CA LEU A 15 44.60 -17.71 -35.37
C LEU A 15 43.70 -17.75 -34.13
N ASP A 16 43.93 -18.70 -33.23
CA ASP A 16 43.18 -18.99 -32.01
C ASP A 16 44.16 -19.58 -30.99
N ASP A 17 44.89 -18.70 -30.31
CA ASP A 17 46.06 -19.04 -29.49
C ASP A 17 45.73 -19.77 -28.16
N ASP A 18 44.46 -19.96 -27.81
CA ASP A 18 43.99 -20.72 -26.65
C ASP A 18 42.96 -21.83 -26.95
N ASN A 19 42.49 -21.95 -28.20
CA ASN A 19 41.51 -22.92 -28.69
C ASN A 19 40.11 -22.81 -28.08
N ASP A 20 39.71 -21.64 -27.60
CA ASP A 20 38.35 -21.41 -27.07
C ASP A 20 37.30 -21.23 -28.20
N GLY A 21 37.76 -21.09 -29.45
CA GLY A 21 36.93 -20.94 -30.64
C GLY A 21 36.59 -19.49 -31.01
N ILE A 22 37.12 -18.52 -30.30
CA ILE A 22 37.23 -17.11 -30.67
C ILE A 22 38.53 -16.95 -31.51
N LEU A 23 38.76 -15.79 -32.13
CA LEU A 23 39.97 -15.56 -32.90
C LEU A 23 40.76 -14.42 -32.26
N ASP A 24 42.09 -14.49 -32.31
CA ASP A 24 42.95 -13.45 -31.72
C ASP A 24 42.66 -12.04 -32.27
N VAL A 25 42.11 -11.97 -33.48
CA VAL A 25 41.70 -10.70 -34.12
C VAL A 25 40.47 -10.06 -33.45
N ASP A 26 39.61 -10.87 -32.86
CA ASP A 26 38.40 -10.47 -32.14
C ASP A 26 38.71 -10.19 -30.66
N GLU A 27 39.54 -11.02 -30.01
CA GLU A 27 39.91 -10.89 -28.58
C GLU A 27 40.94 -9.79 -28.34
N THR A 28 41.80 -9.58 -29.33
CA THR A 28 42.88 -8.59 -29.33
C THR A 28 43.98 -8.87 -28.28
N THR A 29 45.01 -8.02 -28.24
CA THR A 29 46.09 -8.13 -27.24
C THR A 29 45.77 -7.40 -25.93
N GLY A 30 44.48 -7.27 -25.60
CA GLY A 30 44.01 -6.71 -24.34
C GLY A 30 44.32 -7.64 -23.16
N ASP A 31 44.05 -7.16 -21.95
CA ASP A 31 44.12 -7.92 -20.70
C ASP A 31 43.01 -7.32 -19.84
N THR A 32 41.80 -7.85 -20.01
CA THR A 32 40.55 -7.23 -19.53
C THR A 32 40.44 -7.32 -18.00
N ASP A 33 40.84 -8.43 -17.40
CA ASP A 33 40.79 -8.65 -15.95
C ASP A 33 42.06 -8.23 -15.19
N ALA A 34 43.15 -7.95 -15.92
CA ALA A 34 44.46 -7.53 -15.43
C ALA A 34 45.20 -8.60 -14.61
N ASP A 35 45.00 -9.88 -14.90
CA ASP A 35 45.73 -11.00 -14.27
C ASP A 35 47.15 -11.21 -14.86
N GLY A 36 47.41 -10.62 -16.03
CA GLY A 36 48.68 -10.65 -16.75
C GLY A 36 48.76 -11.67 -17.89
N ILE A 37 47.68 -12.39 -18.19
CA ILE A 37 47.42 -13.12 -19.42
C ILE A 37 46.68 -12.15 -20.37
N ILE A 38 46.97 -12.22 -21.67
CA ILE A 38 46.25 -11.38 -22.64
C ILE A 38 45.00 -12.15 -23.08
N ASN A 39 43.94 -11.45 -23.47
CA ASN A 39 42.65 -12.07 -23.81
C ASN A 39 42.81 -13.25 -24.79
N SER A 40 43.58 -13.10 -25.88
CA SER A 40 43.81 -14.19 -26.84
C SER A 40 44.60 -15.40 -26.31
N PHE A 41 45.02 -15.41 -25.06
CA PHE A 41 45.69 -16.51 -24.38
C PHE A 41 44.91 -16.99 -23.15
N ASP A 42 43.75 -16.39 -22.87
CA ASP A 42 43.00 -16.52 -21.63
C ASP A 42 41.64 -17.17 -21.90
N LEU A 43 41.29 -18.17 -21.09
CA LEU A 43 40.02 -18.89 -21.24
C LEU A 43 38.86 -18.23 -20.47
N ASP A 44 39.15 -17.17 -19.71
CA ASP A 44 38.22 -16.37 -18.88
C ASP A 44 38.72 -14.92 -18.90
N SER A 45 38.64 -14.26 -20.06
CA SER A 45 39.26 -12.96 -20.34
C SER A 45 38.86 -11.86 -19.35
N ASP A 46 37.64 -11.91 -18.80
CA ASP A 46 37.14 -10.91 -17.85
C ASP A 46 37.21 -11.35 -16.36
N GLY A 47 37.66 -12.58 -16.13
CA GLY A 47 37.94 -13.17 -14.83
C GLY A 47 36.72 -13.26 -13.93
N ASP A 48 35.55 -13.55 -14.49
CA ASP A 48 34.29 -13.66 -13.75
C ASP A 48 33.89 -15.10 -13.42
N GLY A 49 34.59 -16.07 -14.01
CA GLY A 49 34.43 -17.49 -13.80
C GLY A 49 33.44 -18.17 -14.75
N CYS A 50 32.85 -17.44 -15.70
CA CYS A 50 32.31 -17.99 -16.94
C CYS A 50 33.45 -18.08 -17.97
N LEU A 51 33.45 -19.10 -18.83
CA LEU A 51 34.54 -19.30 -19.78
C LEU A 51 34.19 -18.62 -21.11
N ASP A 52 35.18 -18.05 -21.78
CA ASP A 52 35.02 -17.25 -22.99
C ASP A 52 34.28 -18.03 -24.09
N VAL A 53 34.58 -19.33 -24.25
CA VAL A 53 33.87 -20.26 -25.14
C VAL A 53 32.35 -20.30 -24.89
N ILE A 54 31.92 -20.29 -23.63
CA ILE A 54 30.50 -20.30 -23.25
C ILE A 54 29.88 -18.94 -23.50
N GLU A 55 30.59 -17.87 -23.16
CA GLU A 55 30.11 -16.50 -23.31
C GLU A 55 29.98 -16.08 -24.77
N ALA A 56 30.89 -16.54 -25.62
CA ALA A 56 30.80 -16.39 -27.07
C ALA A 56 29.66 -17.21 -27.70
N GLY A 57 28.98 -18.08 -26.94
CA GLY A 57 27.86 -18.89 -27.38
C GLY A 57 28.26 -20.19 -28.08
N TYR A 58 29.43 -20.73 -27.76
CA TYR A 58 29.97 -21.95 -28.36
C TYR A 58 29.82 -23.18 -27.46
N ASP A 59 29.95 -24.36 -28.05
CA ASP A 59 29.88 -25.64 -27.35
C ASP A 59 31.20 -25.92 -26.58
N ASP A 60 31.12 -26.08 -25.25
CA ASP A 60 32.14 -26.71 -24.39
C ASP A 60 31.47 -27.86 -23.61
N GLY A 61 31.66 -29.08 -24.10
CA GLY A 61 30.95 -30.27 -23.63
C GLY A 61 31.56 -30.92 -22.39
N ASP A 62 32.80 -30.58 -22.03
CA ASP A 62 33.52 -31.09 -20.87
C ASP A 62 33.93 -30.03 -19.83
N GLY A 63 33.62 -28.75 -20.11
CA GLY A 63 33.78 -27.64 -19.17
C GLY A 63 35.24 -27.30 -18.92
N ASP A 64 36.10 -27.44 -19.93
CA ASP A 64 37.54 -27.20 -19.83
C ASP A 64 38.00 -25.87 -20.47
N GLY A 65 37.07 -25.10 -21.05
CA GLY A 65 37.32 -23.82 -21.69
C GLY A 65 37.68 -23.92 -23.16
N LEU A 66 37.86 -25.12 -23.70
CA LEU A 66 38.22 -25.33 -25.09
C LEU A 66 36.98 -25.59 -25.96
N LEU A 67 37.08 -25.26 -27.24
CA LEU A 67 35.99 -25.47 -28.18
C LEU A 67 35.70 -26.97 -28.39
N GLY A 68 34.55 -27.43 -27.90
CA GLY A 68 33.99 -28.76 -28.16
C GLY A 68 34.25 -29.77 -27.04
N LEU A 69 35.11 -30.76 -27.31
CA LEU A 69 35.48 -31.81 -26.36
C LEU A 69 36.98 -32.04 -26.46
N SER A 70 37.63 -32.29 -25.33
CA SER A 70 39.04 -32.69 -25.32
C SER A 70 39.26 -34.12 -25.87
N ASP A 71 40.33 -34.42 -26.62
CA ASP A 71 41.41 -33.55 -27.10
C ASP A 71 40.97 -32.78 -28.38
N VAL A 72 41.34 -31.49 -28.49
CA VAL A 72 41.10 -30.69 -29.70
C VAL A 72 41.93 -31.15 -30.90
N GLU A 73 41.34 -31.11 -32.09
CA GLU A 73 42.05 -31.26 -33.37
C GLU A 73 41.99 -29.94 -34.12
N VAL A 74 43.14 -29.42 -34.57
CA VAL A 74 43.24 -28.13 -35.28
C VAL A 74 43.61 -28.28 -36.77
N ASP A 75 43.33 -27.26 -37.58
CA ASP A 75 43.81 -27.16 -38.95
C ASP A 75 45.24 -26.60 -39.05
N SER A 76 45.70 -26.25 -40.26
CA SER A 76 47.07 -25.74 -40.45
C SER A 76 47.29 -24.30 -39.97
N LEU A 77 46.25 -23.63 -39.51
CA LEU A 77 46.19 -22.26 -39.01
C LEU A 77 45.71 -22.22 -37.55
N GLY A 78 45.75 -23.35 -36.83
CA GLY A 78 45.41 -23.43 -35.39
C GLY A 78 43.91 -23.46 -35.07
N LYS A 79 43.03 -23.31 -36.07
CA LYS A 79 41.58 -23.41 -35.83
C LYS A 79 41.14 -24.83 -35.49
N VAL A 80 40.44 -24.99 -34.38
CA VAL A 80 39.75 -26.21 -33.94
C VAL A 80 38.75 -26.69 -35.01
N ILE A 81 38.90 -27.94 -35.44
CA ILE A 81 38.07 -28.65 -36.42
C ILE A 81 37.34 -29.86 -35.82
N SER A 82 37.60 -30.19 -34.54
CA SER A 82 36.87 -31.22 -33.79
C SER A 82 35.45 -30.80 -33.41
N SER A 83 35.15 -29.49 -33.46
CA SER A 83 33.83 -28.90 -33.26
C SER A 83 33.39 -28.06 -34.47
N SER A 84 32.09 -27.79 -34.57
CA SER A 84 31.52 -26.88 -35.57
C SER A 84 30.85 -25.64 -34.98
N SER A 85 30.96 -25.45 -33.66
CA SER A 85 30.24 -24.39 -32.94
C SER A 85 30.95 -23.03 -32.91
N GLY A 86 32.27 -22.99 -33.11
CA GLY A 86 33.08 -21.78 -32.95
C GLY A 86 33.33 -21.00 -34.25
N TYR A 87 34.09 -19.91 -34.12
CA TYR A 87 34.51 -18.99 -35.19
C TYR A 87 33.38 -18.27 -35.91
N SER A 88 32.20 -18.16 -35.29
CA SER A 88 31.17 -17.21 -35.71
C SER A 88 31.37 -15.86 -35.02
N ASP A 89 30.38 -14.96 -35.11
CA ASP A 89 30.44 -13.69 -34.38
C ASP A 89 30.15 -13.98 -32.90
N PRO A 90 31.05 -13.67 -31.95
CA PRO A 90 30.82 -13.90 -30.52
C PRO A 90 29.58 -13.16 -30.01
N LEU A 91 28.93 -13.65 -28.96
CA LEU A 91 27.73 -12.99 -28.44
C LEU A 91 28.03 -11.59 -27.85
N ASP A 92 27.02 -10.72 -27.99
CA ASP A 92 26.86 -9.41 -27.35
C ASP A 92 25.35 -9.33 -27.05
N ARG A 93 24.94 -9.93 -25.94
CA ARG A 93 23.52 -10.17 -25.65
C ARG A 93 22.81 -8.92 -25.14
N ASP A 94 23.53 -7.98 -24.55
CA ASP A 94 22.98 -6.69 -24.13
C ASP A 94 23.06 -5.61 -25.24
N GLY A 95 23.81 -5.87 -26.31
CA GLY A 95 23.91 -5.04 -27.50
C GLY A 95 24.71 -3.75 -27.29
N ASN A 96 25.55 -3.70 -26.27
CA ASN A 96 26.31 -2.51 -25.91
C ASN A 96 27.60 -2.34 -26.73
N GLY A 97 27.98 -3.34 -27.53
CA GLY A 97 29.14 -3.35 -28.42
C GLY A 97 30.43 -3.87 -27.79
N VAL A 98 30.41 -4.28 -26.53
CA VAL A 98 31.41 -5.13 -25.87
C VAL A 98 30.88 -6.57 -25.94
N ARG A 99 31.76 -7.54 -26.20
CA ARG A 99 31.34 -8.94 -26.28
C ARG A 99 31.23 -9.52 -24.87
N ASP A 100 30.30 -10.45 -24.68
CA ASP A 100 29.99 -11.02 -23.36
C ASP A 100 31.25 -11.55 -22.65
N TYR A 101 32.16 -12.24 -23.36
CA TYR A 101 33.45 -12.75 -22.82
C TYR A 101 34.45 -11.67 -22.35
N LEU A 102 34.12 -10.38 -22.51
CA LEU A 102 34.90 -9.24 -22.05
C LEU A 102 34.15 -8.42 -21.00
N GLU A 103 32.99 -8.90 -20.51
CA GLU A 103 32.05 -8.17 -19.68
C GLU A 103 31.76 -8.81 -18.32
N LYS A 104 32.65 -8.51 -17.37
CA LYS A 104 32.55 -9.04 -16.00
C LYS A 104 31.12 -9.07 -15.43
N GLY A 105 30.64 -10.28 -15.18
CA GLY A 105 29.34 -10.62 -14.64
C GLY A 105 29.36 -11.26 -13.26
N SER A 106 28.18 -11.63 -12.78
CA SER A 106 28.00 -12.53 -11.64
C SER A 106 26.56 -13.07 -11.60
N GLU A 107 26.37 -14.14 -10.83
CA GLU A 107 25.02 -14.62 -10.45
C GLU A 107 24.18 -13.52 -9.76
N ILE A 108 22.86 -13.55 -9.98
CA ILE A 108 21.90 -12.64 -9.36
C ILE A 108 21.54 -13.09 -7.94
N ILE A 109 21.79 -12.23 -6.95
CA ILE A 109 21.40 -12.44 -5.55
C ILE A 109 20.20 -11.57 -5.20
N ILE A 110 19.06 -12.18 -4.87
CA ILE A 110 17.89 -11.45 -4.35
C ILE A 110 18.14 -11.03 -2.90
N LEU A 111 18.22 -9.73 -2.64
CA LEU A 111 18.35 -9.15 -1.30
C LEU A 111 16.98 -9.02 -0.62
N SER A 112 15.93 -8.68 -1.36
CA SER A 112 14.55 -8.66 -0.87
C SER A 112 13.55 -8.87 -2.00
N ASN A 113 12.55 -9.74 -1.75
CA ASN A 113 11.44 -9.94 -2.66
C ASN A 113 10.36 -8.84 -2.50
N PRO A 114 9.56 -8.59 -3.56
CA PRO A 114 8.31 -7.86 -3.42
C PRO A 114 7.34 -8.62 -2.52
N PHE A 115 6.31 -7.94 -2.02
CA PHE A 115 5.27 -8.51 -1.17
C PHE A 115 3.90 -8.29 -1.81
N SER A 116 2.97 -9.23 -1.58
CA SER A 116 1.56 -9.01 -1.95
C SER A 116 0.99 -7.83 -1.18
N VAL A 117 0.10 -7.09 -1.83
CA VAL A 117 -0.60 -5.94 -1.26
C VAL A 117 -2.10 -6.08 -1.51
N SER A 118 -2.89 -5.57 -0.58
CA SER A 118 -4.29 -5.25 -0.83
C SER A 118 -4.40 -3.75 -1.10
N ILE A 119 -5.32 -3.35 -1.93
CA ILE A 119 -5.67 -1.95 -2.17
C ILE A 119 -7.18 -1.85 -2.31
N ILE A 120 -7.72 -0.68 -2.02
CA ILE A 120 -9.08 -0.31 -2.40
C ILE A 120 -9.04 0.03 -3.90
N GLU A 121 -10.11 -0.24 -4.65
CA GLU A 121 -10.16 0.16 -6.05
C GLU A 121 -9.85 1.65 -6.19
N THR A 122 -9.24 2.03 -7.32
CA THR A 122 -8.71 3.39 -7.56
C THR A 122 -7.50 3.82 -6.73
N ARG A 123 -7.02 3.05 -5.74
CA ARG A 123 -5.72 3.31 -5.10
C ARG A 123 -4.55 2.76 -5.90
N ASN A 124 -3.38 3.30 -5.62
CA ASN A 124 -2.13 2.86 -6.24
C ASN A 124 -1.54 1.65 -5.51
N ALA A 125 -0.97 0.71 -6.26
CA ALA A 125 -0.16 -0.38 -5.73
C ALA A 125 1.31 -0.21 -6.13
N ARG A 126 2.23 -0.77 -5.33
CA ARG A 126 3.67 -0.72 -5.60
C ARG A 126 4.34 -2.05 -5.24
N TYR A 127 5.09 -2.59 -6.19
CA TYR A 127 5.98 -3.74 -6.00
C TYR A 127 7.43 -3.34 -6.21
N GLU A 128 8.33 -3.83 -5.37
CA GLU A 128 9.76 -3.55 -5.44
C GLU A 128 10.59 -4.79 -5.13
N ILE A 129 11.60 -5.04 -5.95
CA ILE A 129 12.63 -6.05 -5.72
C ILE A 129 13.97 -5.38 -5.49
N ASN A 130 14.78 -5.89 -4.58
CA ASN A 130 16.18 -5.51 -4.46
C ASN A 130 17.05 -6.71 -4.76
N VAL A 131 17.97 -6.55 -5.72
CA VAL A 131 18.91 -7.57 -6.16
C VAL A 131 20.34 -7.02 -6.15
N GLN A 132 21.32 -7.91 -6.16
CA GLN A 132 22.73 -7.60 -6.30
C GLN A 132 23.35 -8.54 -7.32
N ALA A 133 24.02 -7.98 -8.33
CA ALA A 133 24.84 -8.68 -9.31
C ALA A 133 25.90 -7.70 -9.89
N SER A 134 26.93 -8.23 -10.54
CA SER A 134 27.82 -7.49 -11.44
C SER A 134 27.28 -7.58 -12.88
N GLY A 135 27.63 -6.61 -13.72
CA GLY A 135 27.13 -6.53 -15.10
C GLY A 135 25.80 -5.77 -15.23
N THR A 136 25.24 -5.79 -16.45
CA THR A 136 24.00 -5.10 -16.79
C THR A 136 22.78 -5.89 -16.29
N LEU A 137 21.95 -5.28 -15.43
CA LEU A 137 20.69 -5.87 -14.98
C LEU A 137 19.52 -5.43 -15.85
N VAL A 138 18.75 -6.41 -16.34
CA VAL A 138 17.51 -6.18 -17.08
C VAL A 138 16.34 -6.73 -16.28
N TYR A 139 15.27 -5.94 -16.19
CA TYR A 139 14.03 -6.29 -15.50
C TYR A 139 12.90 -6.38 -16.52
N GLN A 140 11.97 -7.32 -16.32
CA GLN A 140 10.69 -7.36 -17.02
C GLN A 140 9.61 -7.81 -16.05
N TRP A 141 8.70 -6.89 -15.70
CA TRP A 141 7.50 -7.22 -14.94
C TRP A 141 6.48 -7.92 -15.83
N GLN A 142 5.84 -8.93 -15.27
CA GLN A 142 4.81 -9.73 -15.91
C GLN A 142 3.62 -9.87 -14.96
N TYR A 143 2.43 -10.00 -15.52
CA TYR A 143 1.20 -10.23 -14.76
C TYR A 143 0.48 -11.49 -15.25
N SER A 144 -0.42 -12.01 -14.41
CA SER A 144 -1.22 -13.20 -14.69
C SER A 144 -2.63 -13.03 -14.14
N GLU A 145 -3.61 -13.22 -15.02
CA GLU A 145 -5.04 -13.16 -14.71
C GLU A 145 -5.62 -14.54 -14.34
N ASP A 146 -4.82 -15.61 -14.38
CA ASP A 146 -5.29 -16.99 -14.31
C ASP A 146 -4.60 -17.84 -13.24
N ASN A 147 -4.20 -17.20 -12.15
CA ASN A 147 -3.46 -17.78 -11.03
C ASN A 147 -2.10 -18.37 -11.46
N GLY A 148 -1.36 -17.64 -12.30
CA GLY A 148 0.02 -17.91 -12.64
C GLY A 148 0.24 -18.97 -13.71
N LYS A 149 -0.80 -19.35 -14.48
CA LYS A 149 -0.69 -20.35 -15.55
C LYS A 149 -0.16 -19.72 -16.83
N ASN A 150 -0.60 -18.51 -17.15
CA ASN A 150 -0.10 -17.70 -18.26
C ASN A 150 0.43 -16.37 -17.71
N TRP A 151 1.53 -15.90 -18.29
CA TRP A 151 2.20 -14.66 -17.91
C TRP A 151 2.33 -13.75 -19.12
N ILE A 152 1.96 -12.50 -18.95
CA ILE A 152 2.00 -11.45 -19.98
C ILE A 152 2.92 -10.35 -19.49
N ASP A 153 3.79 -9.84 -20.37
CA ASP A 153 4.67 -8.72 -20.05
C ASP A 153 3.83 -7.45 -19.81
N THR A 154 4.12 -6.75 -18.71
CA THR A 154 3.58 -5.40 -18.51
C THR A 154 4.29 -4.42 -19.44
N GLU A 155 3.55 -3.42 -19.92
CA GLU A 155 4.08 -2.29 -20.69
C GLU A 155 3.69 -1.00 -19.97
N ASP A 156 4.60 -0.01 -19.92
CA ASP A 156 4.31 1.28 -19.29
C ASP A 156 3.16 1.99 -20.02
N ASP A 157 2.07 2.26 -19.30
CA ASP A 157 0.86 2.90 -19.80
C ASP A 157 0.22 3.83 -18.72
N GLU A 158 -1.11 4.00 -18.74
CA GLU A 158 -1.81 4.81 -17.74
C GLU A 158 -1.93 4.10 -16.37
N VAL A 159 -1.87 2.77 -16.36
CA VAL A 159 -1.99 1.92 -15.17
C VAL A 159 -0.59 1.50 -14.70
N TYR A 160 0.22 0.90 -15.57
CA TYR A 160 1.55 0.41 -15.22
C TYR A 160 2.63 1.46 -15.47
N SER A 161 3.56 1.59 -14.53
CA SER A 161 4.81 2.33 -14.75
C SER A 161 5.99 1.64 -14.05
N GLY A 162 7.14 1.65 -14.73
CA GLY A 162 8.35 0.98 -14.25
C GLY A 162 8.44 -0.50 -14.64
N SER A 163 7.72 -0.93 -15.68
CA SER A 163 7.68 -2.32 -16.18
C SER A 163 9.05 -2.95 -16.44
N ASN A 164 10.06 -2.13 -16.74
CA ASN A 164 11.45 -2.57 -16.98
C ASN A 164 12.42 -2.09 -15.89
N THR A 165 11.95 -1.87 -14.67
CA THR A 165 12.77 -1.42 -13.55
C THR A 165 12.61 -2.32 -12.32
N SER A 166 13.40 -2.08 -11.27
CA SER A 166 13.26 -2.79 -10.00
C SER A 166 11.96 -2.49 -9.24
N THR A 167 11.19 -1.49 -9.69
CA THR A 167 9.91 -1.09 -9.10
C THR A 167 8.80 -1.05 -10.15
N LEU A 168 7.67 -1.71 -9.88
CA LEU A 168 6.43 -1.54 -10.63
C LEU A 168 5.44 -0.73 -9.79
N ILE A 169 4.85 0.31 -10.38
CA ILE A 169 3.75 1.08 -9.78
C ILE A 169 2.51 0.87 -10.65
N LEU A 170 1.40 0.54 -9.99
CA LEU A 170 0.07 0.51 -10.58
C LEU A 170 -0.65 1.77 -10.13
N THR A 171 -1.12 2.58 -11.06
CA THR A 171 -1.89 3.80 -10.79
C THR A 171 -3.36 3.49 -10.96
N ASN A 172 -4.17 3.81 -9.94
CA ASN A 172 -5.62 3.61 -9.91
C ASN A 172 -6.03 2.22 -10.43
N ALA A 173 -5.52 1.15 -9.81
CA ALA A 173 -5.78 -0.19 -10.31
C ALA A 173 -7.29 -0.51 -10.25
N PRO A 174 -7.88 -1.06 -11.33
CA PRO A 174 -9.31 -1.34 -11.38
C PRO A 174 -9.66 -2.63 -10.63
N LEU A 175 -10.91 -2.76 -10.20
CA LEU A 175 -11.42 -3.95 -9.49
C LEU A 175 -11.21 -5.26 -10.27
N GLU A 176 -11.17 -5.22 -11.60
CA GLU A 176 -10.90 -6.39 -12.45
C GLU A 176 -9.50 -6.98 -12.25
N PHE A 177 -8.57 -6.26 -11.60
CA PHE A 177 -7.24 -6.77 -11.24
C PHE A 177 -7.24 -7.57 -9.94
N ASN A 178 -8.38 -7.69 -9.25
CA ASN A 178 -8.45 -8.54 -8.08
C ASN A 178 -7.99 -9.97 -8.40
N ASP A 179 -7.20 -10.56 -7.49
CA ASP A 179 -6.51 -11.84 -7.64
C ASP A 179 -5.44 -11.92 -8.75
N TYR A 180 -5.07 -10.81 -9.39
CA TYR A 180 -3.95 -10.81 -10.33
C TYR A 180 -2.65 -11.15 -9.61
N GLN A 181 -1.79 -11.91 -10.29
CA GLN A 181 -0.44 -12.19 -9.82
C GLN A 181 0.58 -11.43 -10.64
N PHE A 182 1.60 -10.91 -9.96
CA PHE A 182 2.73 -10.23 -10.60
C PHE A 182 4.03 -10.97 -10.31
N LYS A 183 4.96 -10.91 -11.26
CA LYS A 183 6.35 -11.31 -11.05
C LYS A 183 7.28 -10.40 -11.83
N VAL A 184 8.50 -10.27 -11.35
CA VAL A 184 9.58 -9.68 -12.14
C VAL A 184 10.55 -10.77 -12.55
N LYS A 185 10.88 -10.79 -13.83
CA LYS A 185 12.03 -11.50 -14.39
C LYS A 185 13.24 -10.57 -14.26
N VAL A 186 14.32 -11.05 -13.66
CA VAL A 186 15.60 -10.33 -13.61
C VAL A 186 16.66 -11.16 -14.33
N SER A 187 17.38 -10.51 -15.23
CA SER A 187 18.40 -11.12 -16.08
C SER A 187 19.70 -10.32 -16.01
N THR A 188 20.82 -11.00 -16.22
CA THR A 188 22.16 -10.44 -16.44
C THR A 188 22.60 -10.79 -17.87
N PRO A 189 22.12 -10.10 -18.92
CA PRO A 189 22.39 -10.52 -20.28
C PRO A 189 23.87 -10.51 -20.65
N SER A 190 24.75 -9.79 -19.95
CA SER A 190 26.19 -9.86 -20.18
C SER A 190 26.84 -11.15 -19.65
N TYR A 191 26.21 -11.88 -18.71
CA TYR A 191 26.78 -13.06 -18.06
C TYR A 191 26.04 -14.34 -18.49
N VAL A 192 26.62 -15.16 -19.38
CA VAL A 192 25.91 -16.32 -19.99
C VAL A 192 25.67 -17.44 -18.99
N CYS A 193 26.53 -17.54 -17.99
CA CYS A 193 26.51 -18.64 -17.03
C CYS A 193 25.41 -18.57 -15.97
N ASP A 194 24.62 -17.49 -15.88
CA ASP A 194 23.49 -17.40 -14.95
C ASP A 194 22.13 -17.62 -15.63
N GLU A 195 21.17 -18.04 -14.81
CA GLU A 195 19.78 -18.22 -15.20
C GLU A 195 18.93 -17.04 -14.70
N ASP A 196 17.88 -16.74 -15.44
CA ASP A 196 16.94 -15.69 -15.05
C ASP A 196 16.27 -16.00 -13.70
N VAL A 197 16.25 -15.03 -12.78
CA VAL A 197 15.57 -15.17 -11.49
C VAL A 197 14.19 -14.52 -11.53
N PHE A 198 13.25 -15.09 -10.78
CA PHE A 198 11.86 -14.63 -10.74
C PHE A 198 11.38 -14.38 -9.30
N SER A 199 10.56 -13.34 -9.12
CA SER A 199 9.74 -13.17 -7.92
C SER A 199 8.31 -13.66 -8.15
N SER A 200 7.43 -13.57 -7.16
CA SER A 200 5.98 -13.76 -7.34
C SER A 200 5.21 -13.13 -6.19
N VAL A 201 4.20 -12.33 -6.51
CA VAL A 201 3.31 -11.62 -5.58
C VAL A 201 1.88 -11.56 -6.12
N ALA A 202 0.93 -11.24 -5.25
CA ALA A 202 -0.47 -11.07 -5.61
C ALA A 202 -0.95 -9.64 -5.34
N LEU A 203 -1.98 -9.22 -6.08
CA LEU A 203 -2.76 -8.02 -5.84
C LEU A 203 -4.17 -8.44 -5.42
N THR A 204 -4.65 -7.88 -4.32
CA THR A 204 -6.06 -7.91 -3.95
C THR A 204 -6.61 -6.51 -4.14
N VAL A 205 -7.69 -6.37 -4.90
CA VAL A 205 -8.40 -5.10 -5.08
C VAL A 205 -9.76 -5.25 -4.42
N LEU A 206 -9.98 -4.47 -3.37
CA LEU A 206 -11.23 -4.43 -2.62
C LEU A 206 -12.21 -3.49 -3.34
N PRO A 207 -13.49 -3.88 -3.47
CA PRO A 207 -14.52 -3.00 -4.02
C PRO A 207 -14.77 -1.80 -3.10
N ASP A 208 -15.23 -0.70 -3.69
CA ASP A 208 -15.61 0.57 -3.07
C ASP A 208 -16.76 1.16 -3.91
N ASN A 209 -17.99 0.78 -3.54
CA ASN A 209 -19.20 1.00 -4.33
C ASN A 209 -19.47 2.49 -4.59
N ASP A 210 -19.35 3.32 -3.56
CA ASP A 210 -19.61 4.76 -3.61
C ASP A 210 -18.37 5.63 -3.91
N LYS A 211 -17.17 5.04 -3.86
CA LYS A 211 -15.88 5.65 -4.20
C LYS A 211 -15.43 6.71 -3.22
N ASP A 212 -15.76 6.55 -1.94
CA ASP A 212 -15.33 7.44 -0.88
C ASP A 212 -13.90 7.15 -0.38
N GLY A 213 -13.32 6.02 -0.80
CA GLY A 213 -11.97 5.59 -0.46
C GLY A 213 -11.89 4.64 0.73
N ILE A 214 -13.02 4.11 1.20
CA ILE A 214 -13.18 3.01 2.14
C ILE A 214 -13.68 1.79 1.35
N ALA A 215 -13.29 0.58 1.76
CA ALA A 215 -13.73 -0.62 1.04
C ALA A 215 -15.05 -1.09 1.62
N ASP A 216 -15.93 -1.67 0.81
CA ASP A 216 -17.27 -2.12 1.26
C ASP A 216 -17.23 -3.04 2.50
N GLU A 217 -16.13 -3.80 2.70
CA GLU A 217 -16.00 -4.67 3.87
C GLU A 217 -15.65 -3.95 5.19
N ASP A 218 -15.15 -2.71 5.09
CA ASP A 218 -14.73 -1.82 6.17
C ASP A 218 -15.63 -0.56 6.28
N ASP A 219 -16.48 -0.31 5.28
CA ASP A 219 -17.48 0.75 5.26
C ASP A 219 -18.65 0.44 6.20
N LEU A 220 -19.36 1.46 6.65
CA LEU A 220 -20.61 1.33 7.41
C LEU A 220 -21.81 1.92 6.68
N ASP A 221 -21.61 2.55 5.53
CA ASP A 221 -22.57 3.34 4.74
C ASP A 221 -22.16 3.21 3.25
N ASP A 222 -22.27 1.99 2.71
CA ASP A 222 -21.71 1.52 1.42
C ASP A 222 -22.21 2.30 0.16
N ASP A 223 -23.24 3.11 0.30
CA ASP A 223 -23.78 3.97 -0.76
C ASP A 223 -23.73 5.47 -0.43
N ASN A 224 -23.28 5.82 0.77
CA ASN A 224 -23.14 7.18 1.28
C ASN A 224 -24.46 7.99 1.22
N ASP A 225 -25.61 7.35 1.43
CA ASP A 225 -26.91 8.00 1.56
C ASP A 225 -27.17 8.53 3.01
N GLY A 226 -26.31 8.16 3.97
CA GLY A 226 -26.39 8.55 5.38
C GLY A 226 -27.16 7.57 6.27
N ILE A 227 -27.60 6.44 5.73
CA ILE A 227 -28.20 5.30 6.42
C ILE A 227 -27.14 4.20 6.50
N LEU A 228 -26.85 3.73 7.72
CA LEU A 228 -25.84 2.68 7.88
C LEU A 228 -26.37 1.31 7.44
N ASP A 229 -25.51 0.46 6.86
CA ASP A 229 -25.83 -0.88 6.33
C ASP A 229 -26.57 -1.78 7.33
N ILE A 230 -26.31 -1.57 8.63
CA ILE A 230 -26.97 -2.28 9.72
C ILE A 230 -28.50 -2.09 9.72
N TYR A 231 -29.00 -1.04 9.07
CA TYR A 231 -30.42 -0.70 8.96
C TYR A 231 -31.02 -1.16 7.62
N GLU A 232 -30.20 -1.37 6.59
CA GLU A 232 -30.63 -1.66 5.21
C GLU A 232 -30.71 -3.16 4.91
N VAL A 233 -30.15 -3.98 5.80
CA VAL A 233 -30.21 -5.45 5.75
C VAL A 233 -29.44 -6.04 4.58
N GLU A 234 -28.21 -6.49 4.87
CA GLU A 234 -27.28 -7.13 3.93
C GLU A 234 -27.95 -8.11 2.94
N GLY A 235 -27.74 -7.85 1.65
CA GLY A 235 -28.15 -8.71 0.53
C GLY A 235 -29.66 -8.71 0.21
N LEU A 236 -30.43 -7.80 0.81
CA LEU A 236 -31.80 -7.52 0.40
C LEU A 236 -31.78 -6.60 -0.82
N ASP A 237 -32.68 -6.86 -1.78
CA ASP A 237 -32.96 -6.04 -2.94
C ASP A 237 -34.49 -5.91 -2.93
N LEU A 238 -34.99 -4.81 -2.37
CA LEU A 238 -36.40 -4.66 -2.00
C LEU A 238 -37.27 -4.33 -3.22
N ASP A 239 -36.78 -3.51 -4.15
CA ASP A 239 -37.51 -3.08 -5.34
C ASP A 239 -37.33 -4.04 -6.55
N GLY A 240 -36.28 -4.87 -6.52
CA GLY A 240 -35.97 -5.90 -7.50
C GLY A 240 -35.22 -5.39 -8.75
N ASP A 241 -34.53 -4.26 -8.67
CA ASP A 241 -33.78 -3.66 -9.79
C ASP A 241 -32.41 -4.32 -10.02
N GLY A 242 -31.93 -5.09 -9.03
CA GLY A 242 -30.68 -5.83 -9.05
C GLY A 242 -29.51 -5.17 -8.33
N VAL A 243 -29.72 -4.00 -7.71
CA VAL A 243 -28.86 -3.38 -6.70
C VAL A 243 -29.37 -3.84 -5.33
N VAL A 244 -28.46 -4.12 -4.39
CA VAL A 244 -28.88 -4.44 -3.03
C VAL A 244 -29.04 -3.15 -2.26
N ASN A 245 -29.93 -3.13 -1.27
CA ASN A 245 -30.27 -1.92 -0.53
C ASN A 245 -29.04 -1.15 -0.01
N THR A 246 -28.04 -1.86 0.55
CA THR A 246 -26.78 -1.24 1.01
C THR A 246 -25.96 -0.53 -0.08
N PHE A 247 -26.31 -0.71 -1.36
CA PHE A 247 -25.68 -0.05 -2.51
C PHE A 247 -26.66 0.86 -3.27
N ASP A 248 -27.90 1.01 -2.78
CA ASP A 248 -29.03 1.57 -3.52
C ASP A 248 -29.62 2.80 -2.83
N LEU A 249 -29.49 3.94 -3.51
CA LEU A 249 -29.96 5.24 -3.02
C LEU A 249 -31.50 5.38 -2.93
N ASP A 250 -32.27 4.43 -3.47
CA ASP A 250 -33.75 4.40 -3.47
C ASP A 250 -34.22 2.96 -3.25
N SER A 251 -33.91 2.40 -2.07
CA SER A 251 -34.12 1.00 -1.70
C SER A 251 -35.50 0.43 -2.04
N ASP A 252 -36.56 1.25 -1.96
CA ASP A 252 -37.93 0.81 -2.22
C ASP A 252 -38.47 1.15 -3.63
N GLY A 253 -37.67 1.87 -4.41
CA GLY A 253 -37.92 2.26 -5.80
C GLY A 253 -39.14 3.17 -5.99
N ASP A 254 -39.52 3.95 -4.98
CA ASP A 254 -40.68 4.84 -5.04
C ASP A 254 -40.38 6.20 -5.70
N GLY A 255 -39.10 6.52 -5.88
CA GLY A 255 -38.59 7.75 -6.47
C GLY A 255 -38.32 8.86 -5.46
N CYS A 256 -38.32 8.56 -4.17
CA CYS A 256 -37.74 9.35 -3.10
C CYS A 256 -36.41 8.68 -2.67
N TYR A 257 -35.33 9.45 -2.58
CA TYR A 257 -34.06 8.86 -2.14
C TYR A 257 -34.07 8.59 -0.64
N ASP A 258 -33.41 7.51 -0.26
CA ASP A 258 -33.32 6.98 1.09
C ASP A 258 -32.79 8.03 2.07
N VAL A 259 -31.74 8.79 1.70
CA VAL A 259 -31.24 9.97 2.42
C VAL A 259 -32.34 10.93 2.92
N ASN A 260 -33.39 11.17 2.11
CA ASN A 260 -34.48 12.09 2.44
C ASN A 260 -35.49 11.49 3.43
N GLU A 261 -35.54 10.15 3.50
CA GLU A 261 -36.43 9.37 4.35
C GLU A 261 -35.71 8.96 5.66
N GLY A 262 -34.40 8.76 5.60
CA GLY A 262 -33.47 8.47 6.69
C GLY A 262 -33.19 9.64 7.63
N SER A 263 -33.77 10.81 7.37
CA SER A 263 -33.58 12.07 8.13
C SER A 263 -32.24 12.76 7.95
N CYS A 264 -31.61 12.50 6.81
CA CYS A 264 -30.44 13.21 6.37
C CYS A 264 -30.85 14.22 5.28
N SER A 265 -29.95 15.13 4.94
CA SER A 265 -30.23 16.26 4.07
C SER A 265 -29.44 16.10 2.78
N ASP A 266 -30.14 15.85 1.70
CA ASP A 266 -29.64 15.91 0.33
C ASP A 266 -30.01 17.28 -0.27
N SER A 267 -29.02 18.18 -0.36
CA SER A 267 -29.28 19.57 -0.76
C SER A 267 -29.18 19.83 -2.27
N ASP A 268 -28.48 18.96 -2.99
CA ASP A 268 -28.27 18.98 -4.45
C ASP A 268 -29.16 17.98 -5.22
N GLY A 269 -29.83 17.09 -4.52
CA GLY A 269 -30.81 16.15 -5.06
C GLY A 269 -30.17 14.98 -5.79
N ASP A 270 -28.98 14.54 -5.36
CA ASP A 270 -28.23 13.45 -5.99
C ASP A 270 -28.35 12.10 -5.28
N GLY A 271 -29.11 12.04 -4.17
CA GLY A 271 -29.34 10.83 -3.38
C GLY A 271 -28.29 10.59 -2.30
N LEU A 272 -27.21 11.37 -2.25
CA LEU A 272 -26.16 11.24 -1.26
C LEU A 272 -26.35 12.21 -0.11
N VAL A 273 -25.79 11.89 1.06
CA VAL A 273 -25.85 12.81 2.20
C VAL A 273 -25.01 14.07 1.97
N GLY A 274 -25.64 15.22 2.19
CA GLY A 274 -24.97 16.53 2.17
C GLY A 274 -24.92 17.20 0.80
N SER A 275 -23.70 17.40 0.29
CA SER A 275 -23.45 18.00 -1.03
C SER A 275 -22.06 17.66 -1.53
N ASN A 276 -21.92 17.41 -2.82
CA ASN A 276 -20.66 17.01 -3.42
C ASN A 276 -19.62 18.16 -3.55
N PRO A 277 -18.31 17.90 -3.33
CA PRO A 277 -17.70 16.66 -2.86
C PRO A 277 -17.95 16.41 -1.37
N PHE A 278 -18.39 15.21 -1.02
CA PHE A 278 -18.52 14.77 0.37
C PHE A 278 -17.18 14.26 0.92
N ASN A 279 -17.11 14.08 2.23
CA ASN A 279 -15.97 13.49 2.91
C ASN A 279 -16.51 12.48 3.91
N VAL A 280 -15.73 11.47 4.23
CA VAL A 280 -16.10 10.44 5.20
C VAL A 280 -15.04 10.29 6.29
N ASP A 281 -15.37 9.69 7.42
CA ASP A 281 -14.35 9.19 8.32
C ASP A 281 -13.81 7.83 7.82
N GLY A 282 -12.80 7.27 8.48
CA GLY A 282 -12.19 5.99 8.10
C GLY A 282 -13.05 4.72 8.29
N LEU A 283 -14.37 4.86 8.49
CA LEU A 283 -15.41 3.82 8.41
C LEU A 283 -16.54 4.25 7.46
N GLY A 284 -16.26 5.11 6.49
CA GLY A 284 -17.21 5.56 5.45
C GLY A 284 -18.36 6.47 5.92
N ARG A 285 -18.40 6.82 7.21
CA ARG A 285 -19.44 7.75 7.71
C ARG A 285 -19.19 9.18 7.26
N TYR A 286 -20.21 9.82 6.70
CA TYR A 286 -20.18 11.22 6.29
C TYR A 286 -19.65 12.21 7.35
N VAL A 287 -18.72 13.08 6.93
CA VAL A 287 -18.23 14.23 7.69
C VAL A 287 -18.30 15.51 6.86
N GLU A 288 -18.79 16.59 7.47
CA GLU A 288 -19.02 17.84 6.73
C GLU A 288 -17.72 18.44 6.17
N LYS A 289 -16.61 18.31 6.91
CA LYS A 289 -15.34 18.90 6.51
C LYS A 289 -14.13 18.31 7.23
N TYR A 290 -13.08 17.99 6.48
CA TYR A 290 -11.76 17.75 7.06
C TYR A 290 -11.12 19.02 7.63
N ILE A 291 -10.71 18.92 8.90
CA ILE A 291 -9.84 19.87 9.60
C ILE A 291 -8.38 19.48 9.34
N ALA A 292 -8.05 18.19 9.42
CA ALA A 292 -6.76 17.62 9.06
C ALA A 292 -6.92 16.16 8.63
N HIS A 293 -6.14 15.70 7.68
CA HIS A 293 -6.16 14.32 7.17
C HIS A 293 -4.74 13.86 6.86
N TYR A 294 -4.27 12.78 7.46
CA TYR A 294 -2.93 12.23 7.25
C TYR A 294 -3.02 10.77 6.82
N ASP A 295 -2.87 10.54 5.51
CA ASP A 295 -2.89 9.23 4.84
C ASP A 295 -1.56 8.45 4.93
N PHE A 296 -0.55 9.08 5.54
CA PHE A 296 0.84 8.65 5.66
C PHE A 296 1.47 7.95 4.46
N SER A 297 1.01 8.32 3.26
CA SER A 297 1.45 7.75 1.99
C SER A 297 2.77 8.39 1.55
N GLY A 298 3.87 7.94 2.17
CA GLY A 298 5.26 8.34 1.93
C GLY A 298 5.72 9.59 2.69
N SER A 299 4.81 10.32 3.35
CA SER A 299 5.11 11.56 4.08
C SER A 299 4.11 11.81 5.20
N ALA A 300 4.39 12.79 6.06
CA ALA A 300 3.45 13.27 7.08
C ALA A 300 2.68 14.53 6.63
N ASP A 301 2.43 14.66 5.33
CA ASP A 301 1.76 15.81 4.75
C ASP A 301 0.24 15.74 4.97
N ASP A 302 -0.37 16.85 5.40
CA ASP A 302 -1.83 16.98 5.49
C ASP A 302 -2.50 17.01 4.11
N ARG A 303 -3.49 16.13 3.93
CA ARG A 303 -4.32 15.94 2.72
C ARG A 303 -5.66 16.68 2.79
N SER A 304 -5.99 17.32 3.91
CA SER A 304 -7.26 18.04 4.06
C SER A 304 -7.39 19.30 3.21
N GLY A 305 -6.29 19.75 2.61
CA GLY A 305 -6.20 21.03 1.88
C GLY A 305 -5.99 22.25 2.78
N ASN A 306 -5.73 22.06 4.07
CA ASN A 306 -5.41 23.15 5.01
C ASN A 306 -3.89 23.32 5.26
N ASP A 307 -3.05 22.52 4.60
CA ASP A 307 -1.57 22.56 4.65
C ASP A 307 -0.99 22.39 6.06
N PHE A 308 -1.65 21.60 6.93
CA PHE A 308 -1.17 21.29 8.27
C PHE A 308 -0.10 20.19 8.28
N HIS A 309 0.93 20.31 7.44
CA HIS A 309 1.96 19.28 7.30
C HIS A 309 2.74 19.04 8.60
N GLY A 310 2.97 17.76 8.89
CA GLY A 310 3.73 17.29 10.02
C GLY A 310 5.24 17.26 9.76
N VAL A 311 6.02 17.53 10.80
CA VAL A 311 7.48 17.36 10.81
C VAL A 311 7.82 16.08 11.57
N VAL A 312 8.34 15.09 10.84
CA VAL A 312 8.72 13.78 11.39
C VAL A 312 10.02 13.88 12.19
N ASN A 313 10.01 13.41 13.43
CA ASN A 313 11.17 13.28 14.30
C ASN A 313 11.31 11.83 14.76
N GLY A 314 12.28 11.10 14.20
CA GLY A 314 12.63 9.73 14.60
C GLY A 314 11.72 8.62 14.03
N ALA A 315 10.41 8.87 13.97
CA ALA A 315 9.45 7.90 13.44
C ALA A 315 9.80 7.47 12.00
N SER A 316 9.61 6.18 11.69
CA SER A 316 10.02 5.59 10.41
C SER A 316 8.84 5.07 9.61
N LEU A 317 8.92 5.21 8.29
CA LEU A 317 7.92 4.70 7.36
C LEU A 317 7.92 3.16 7.38
N VAL A 318 6.73 2.58 7.48
CA VAL A 318 6.49 1.14 7.51
C VAL A 318 5.30 0.77 6.62
N LYS A 319 4.94 -0.50 6.60
CA LYS A 319 3.74 -0.97 5.91
C LYS A 319 2.47 -0.59 6.67
N ASP A 320 1.43 -0.20 5.95
CA ASP A 320 0.09 0.05 6.48
C ASP A 320 -0.68 -1.26 6.77
N ARG A 321 -2.00 -1.15 7.00
CA ARG A 321 -2.89 -2.30 7.23
C ARG A 321 -3.09 -3.19 6.00
N PHE A 322 -2.94 -2.63 4.81
CA PHE A 322 -3.09 -3.36 3.54
C PHE A 322 -1.75 -3.91 3.00
N GLY A 323 -0.65 -3.68 3.73
CA GLY A 323 0.68 -4.17 3.37
C GLY A 323 1.44 -3.26 2.41
N ILE A 324 0.89 -2.09 2.07
CA ILE A 324 1.50 -1.11 1.17
C ILE A 324 2.73 -0.51 1.87
N PRO A 325 3.92 -0.58 1.25
CA PRO A 325 5.15 -0.07 1.86
C PRO A 325 5.15 1.45 1.93
N ASN A 326 5.70 1.99 3.03
CA ASN A 326 5.81 3.42 3.30
C ASN A 326 4.47 4.15 3.36
N SER A 327 3.44 3.48 3.86
CA SER A 327 2.08 4.03 3.98
C SER A 327 1.62 4.21 5.42
N ALA A 328 2.49 4.02 6.42
CA ALA A 328 2.20 4.28 7.82
C ALA A 328 3.49 4.63 8.59
N TYR A 329 3.38 5.19 9.80
CA TYR A 329 4.55 5.50 10.64
C TYR A 329 4.65 4.61 11.88
N TYR A 330 5.84 4.04 12.07
CA TYR A 330 6.23 3.36 13.31
C TYR A 330 6.89 4.32 14.29
N PHE A 331 6.47 4.23 15.55
CA PHE A 331 6.98 4.95 16.72
C PHE A 331 7.59 3.94 17.70
N ASP A 332 8.81 4.19 18.15
CA ASP A 332 9.61 3.27 18.96
C ASP A 332 9.30 3.27 20.47
N GLY A 333 8.52 4.23 20.94
CA GLY A 333 8.16 4.42 22.34
C GLY A 333 9.23 5.09 23.21
N VAL A 334 10.21 5.77 22.60
CA VAL A 334 11.32 6.43 23.29
C VAL A 334 11.34 7.93 23.06
N ASP A 335 11.43 8.38 21.81
CA ASP A 335 11.49 9.81 21.45
C ASP A 335 10.87 10.17 20.09
N ASP A 336 10.28 9.18 19.41
CA ASP A 336 9.62 9.38 18.12
C ASP A 336 8.34 10.23 18.24
N ASN A 337 8.20 11.22 17.36
CA ASN A 337 6.94 11.97 17.19
C ASN A 337 6.83 12.61 15.80
N ILE A 338 5.63 13.04 15.45
CA ILE A 338 5.38 13.97 14.34
C ILE A 338 4.80 15.25 14.93
N VAL A 339 5.44 16.39 14.66
CA VAL A 339 5.00 17.70 15.15
C VAL A 339 4.29 18.45 14.04
N VAL A 340 3.03 18.79 14.28
CA VAL A 340 2.22 19.64 13.40
C VAL A 340 2.19 21.05 13.99
N PRO A 341 2.76 22.05 13.31
CA PRO A 341 2.79 23.43 13.80
C PRO A 341 1.39 23.94 14.15
N HIS A 342 1.31 24.78 15.18
CA HIS A 342 0.05 25.37 15.59
C HIS A 342 -0.64 26.14 14.44
N ASP A 343 -1.88 25.75 14.18
CA ASP A 343 -2.91 26.62 13.60
C ASP A 343 -4.13 26.73 14.54
N SER A 344 -4.89 27.81 14.39
CA SER A 344 -6.15 28.04 15.08
C SER A 344 -7.26 27.06 14.70
N LEU A 345 -7.29 26.53 13.47
CA LEU A 345 -8.29 25.55 13.03
C LEU A 345 -8.11 24.19 13.72
N LEU A 346 -6.87 23.87 14.14
CA LEU A 346 -6.59 22.68 14.97
C LEU A 346 -7.08 22.82 16.42
N ASN A 347 -7.67 23.96 16.82
CA ASN A 347 -8.34 24.09 18.11
C ASN A 347 -9.78 23.59 18.00
N ILE A 348 -9.98 22.27 18.14
CA ILE A 348 -11.28 21.63 17.93
C ILE A 348 -12.43 22.17 18.80
N GLY A 349 -12.13 22.85 19.92
CA GLY A 349 -13.13 23.50 20.78
C GLY A 349 -13.87 24.70 20.17
N ILE A 350 -13.48 25.14 18.96
CA ILE A 350 -14.24 26.12 18.18
C ILE A 350 -15.42 25.50 17.42
N TYR A 351 -15.44 24.19 17.26
CA TYR A 351 -16.53 23.44 16.63
C TYR A 351 -17.49 22.92 17.70
N GLU A 352 -18.78 22.92 17.39
CA GLU A 352 -19.81 22.33 18.27
C GLU A 352 -19.77 20.81 18.18
N ASP A 353 -19.45 20.29 16.99
CA ASP A 353 -19.30 18.88 16.69
C ASP A 353 -17.94 18.58 16.04
N PHE A 354 -17.30 17.48 16.43
CA PHE A 354 -16.05 17.03 15.83
C PHE A 354 -15.90 15.52 15.89
N ILE A 355 -15.10 15.00 14.96
CA ILE A 355 -14.65 13.62 14.92
C ILE A 355 -13.12 13.61 14.89
N ILE A 356 -12.53 12.71 15.66
CA ILE A 356 -11.12 12.35 15.54
C ILE A 356 -11.08 10.83 15.39
N SER A 357 -10.52 10.37 14.29
CA SER A 357 -10.29 8.96 14.05
C SER A 357 -8.88 8.66 13.58
N MET A 358 -8.45 7.41 13.78
CA MET A 358 -7.13 6.91 13.39
C MET A 358 -7.05 5.39 13.46
N TRP A 359 -6.20 4.81 12.64
CA TRP A 359 -5.75 3.43 12.78
C TRP A 359 -4.50 3.35 13.65
N ILE A 360 -4.45 2.37 14.56
CA ILE A 360 -3.24 2.06 15.33
C ILE A 360 -2.93 0.57 15.34
N LYS A 361 -1.63 0.23 15.38
CA LYS A 361 -1.13 -1.11 15.68
C LYS A 361 -0.16 -1.06 16.86
N PRO A 362 -0.62 -1.24 18.10
CA PRO A 362 0.23 -1.22 19.27
C PRO A 362 1.33 -2.29 19.19
N SER A 363 2.54 -1.99 19.64
CA SER A 363 3.66 -2.94 19.66
C SER A 363 3.90 -3.55 21.04
N GLU A 364 4.69 -4.61 21.15
CA GLU A 364 4.98 -5.24 22.45
C GLU A 364 5.45 -4.22 23.51
N ASN A 365 4.97 -4.40 24.74
CA ASN A 365 5.27 -3.55 25.90
C ASN A 365 4.81 -2.08 25.75
N PHE A 366 3.97 -1.72 24.77
CA PHE A 366 3.41 -0.37 24.66
C PHE A 366 2.66 0.08 25.93
N MET A 367 2.18 -0.89 26.68
CA MET A 367 1.48 -0.79 27.96
C MET A 367 2.37 -0.40 29.15
N LEU A 368 3.69 -0.59 29.10
CA LEU A 368 4.46 -0.46 30.34
C LEU A 368 4.61 1.00 30.80
N GLY A 369 4.21 1.26 32.04
CA GLY A 369 4.50 2.50 32.77
C GLY A 369 3.42 3.57 32.60
N ASN A 370 3.84 4.81 32.29
CA ASN A 370 2.92 5.94 32.14
C ASN A 370 2.03 5.78 30.90
N SER A 371 0.92 6.53 30.86
CA SER A 371 0.07 6.68 29.68
C SER A 371 0.84 7.10 28.44
N LYS A 372 0.36 6.62 27.27
CA LYS A 372 0.95 6.85 25.96
C LYS A 372 0.03 7.74 25.14
N SER A 373 0.54 8.88 24.68
CA SER A 373 -0.20 9.79 23.81
C SER A 373 -0.12 9.31 22.38
N ILE A 374 -1.27 9.14 21.74
CA ILE A 374 -1.34 8.86 20.30
C ILE A 374 -1.46 10.17 19.54
N LEU A 375 -2.38 11.05 19.97
CA LEU A 375 -2.58 12.38 19.41
C LEU A 375 -2.79 13.38 20.55
N LYS A 376 -2.09 14.50 20.51
CA LYS A 376 -2.15 15.47 21.60
C LYS A 376 -1.93 16.89 21.10
N LYS A 377 -2.70 17.83 21.63
CA LYS A 377 -2.45 19.27 21.46
C LYS A 377 -2.27 19.92 22.82
N ILE A 378 -1.02 20.27 23.17
CA ILE A 378 -0.66 20.81 24.49
C ILE A 378 0.17 22.08 24.38
N SER A 379 -0.17 23.10 25.18
CA SER A 379 0.64 24.30 25.34
C SER A 379 1.80 24.07 26.33
N PRO A 380 2.96 24.74 26.16
CA PRO A 380 4.11 24.65 27.08
C PRO A 380 3.83 25.02 28.55
N ASP A 381 2.71 25.68 28.85
CA ASP A 381 2.29 26.09 30.19
C ASP A 381 1.30 25.11 30.87
N SER A 382 1.17 23.90 30.33
CA SER A 382 0.35 22.81 30.86
C SER A 382 -1.16 23.03 30.85
N SER A 383 -1.69 24.06 30.18
CA SER A 383 -3.09 24.07 29.73
C SER A 383 -3.17 23.31 28.40
N TRP A 384 -3.52 22.03 28.48
CA TRP A 384 -3.69 21.17 27.32
C TRP A 384 -5.05 21.45 26.66
N ASN A 385 -5.26 21.06 25.40
CA ASN A 385 -6.55 21.25 24.69
C ASN A 385 -7.31 19.92 24.68
N TYR A 386 -6.80 18.95 23.93
CA TYR A 386 -7.27 17.58 23.89
C TYR A 386 -6.09 16.60 23.86
N GLN A 387 -6.33 15.37 24.32
CA GLN A 387 -5.37 14.29 24.29
C GLN A 387 -6.10 12.97 24.08
N TYR A 388 -5.76 12.28 23.00
CA TYR A 388 -6.09 10.87 22.78
C TYR A 388 -4.91 10.02 23.25
N LYS A 389 -5.11 9.23 24.31
CA LYS A 389 -4.08 8.40 24.93
C LYS A 389 -4.57 6.99 25.23
N VAL A 390 -3.62 6.09 25.36
CA VAL A 390 -3.78 4.76 25.98
C VAL A 390 -3.19 4.84 27.38
N GLU A 391 -3.94 4.42 28.39
CA GLU A 391 -3.41 4.28 29.74
C GLU A 391 -2.50 3.05 29.83
N GLY A 392 -1.31 3.27 30.37
CA GLY A 392 -0.22 2.29 30.34
C GLY A 392 -0.65 0.94 30.89
N ASP A 393 -0.94 0.83 32.17
CA ASP A 393 -1.15 -0.50 32.78
C ASP A 393 -2.52 -1.14 32.48
N THR A 394 -3.47 -0.41 31.88
CA THR A 394 -4.88 -0.84 31.72
C THR A 394 -5.38 -0.98 30.29
N SER A 395 -4.63 -0.48 29.30
CA SER A 395 -4.94 -0.44 27.84
C SER A 395 -6.13 0.42 27.51
N THR A 396 -6.56 1.23 28.48
CA THR A 396 -7.82 1.92 28.35
C THR A 396 -7.61 3.20 27.57
N PHE A 397 -8.43 3.35 26.54
CA PHE A 397 -8.48 4.55 25.76
C PHE A 397 -9.09 5.67 26.55
N ASN A 398 -8.44 6.82 26.46
CA ASN A 398 -8.85 8.00 27.15
C ASN A 398 -8.76 9.15 26.17
N PHE A 399 -9.91 9.77 25.92
CA PHE A 399 -9.92 11.11 25.38
C PHE A 399 -10.14 12.06 26.54
N SER A 400 -9.21 12.97 26.66
CA SER A 400 -9.19 13.91 27.76
C SER A 400 -9.36 15.31 27.15
N VAL A 401 -10.09 16.20 27.84
CA VAL A 401 -10.25 17.62 27.45
C VAL A 401 -10.06 18.57 28.66
N ASN A 402 -9.55 19.77 28.40
CA ASN A 402 -9.27 20.83 29.41
C ASN A 402 -9.91 22.16 28.95
N PRO A 403 -10.43 23.06 29.82
CA PRO A 403 -9.88 23.54 31.10
C PRO A 403 -10.27 22.80 32.39
N SER A 404 -11.23 21.87 32.33
CA SER A 404 -11.81 21.27 33.55
C SER A 404 -11.17 19.94 33.97
N ASP A 405 -10.09 19.51 33.32
CA ASP A 405 -9.44 18.20 33.50
C ASP A 405 -10.43 17.02 33.46
N ILE A 406 -11.30 17.00 32.45
CA ILE A 406 -12.21 15.87 32.27
C ILE A 406 -11.53 14.81 31.42
N THR A 407 -11.41 13.64 32.03
CA THR A 407 -11.02 12.41 31.37
C THR A 407 -12.27 11.58 31.16
N TYR A 408 -12.60 11.31 29.91
CA TYR A 408 -13.72 10.45 29.57
C TYR A 408 -13.27 8.99 29.71
N ASN A 409 -13.72 8.36 30.81
CA ASN A 409 -13.45 6.99 31.28
C ASN A 409 -14.80 6.21 31.27
N GLU A 410 -14.97 4.89 31.14
CA GLU A 410 -14.18 3.72 30.72
C GLU A 410 -15.15 2.50 30.70
N SER A 411 -14.90 1.47 29.85
CA SER A 411 -15.19 0.06 30.17
C SER A 411 -14.34 -0.91 29.33
N LEU A 412 -13.31 -1.48 29.96
CA LEU A 412 -12.59 -2.73 29.63
C LEU A 412 -12.47 -3.14 28.14
N PHE A 413 -12.02 -2.24 27.25
CA PHE A 413 -11.47 -2.66 25.97
C PHE A 413 -9.95 -2.81 26.11
N SER A 414 -9.43 -4.02 25.90
CA SER A 414 -7.99 -4.31 26.00
C SER A 414 -7.40 -4.46 24.61
N LEU A 415 -6.41 -3.63 24.33
CA LEU A 415 -5.63 -3.70 23.11
C LEU A 415 -4.58 -4.80 23.18
N ASN A 416 -4.48 -5.58 22.11
CA ASN A 416 -3.43 -6.56 21.94
C ASN A 416 -2.30 -6.01 21.07
N SER A 417 -1.07 -6.34 21.42
CA SER A 417 0.07 -5.99 20.59
C SER A 417 0.03 -6.73 19.25
N GLY A 418 0.31 -6.00 18.17
CA GLY A 418 0.40 -6.54 16.80
C GLY A 418 -0.91 -6.62 16.04
N GLN A 419 -2.04 -6.19 16.63
CA GLN A 419 -3.33 -6.09 15.96
C GLN A 419 -3.65 -4.64 15.59
N TRP A 420 -4.24 -4.44 14.42
CA TRP A 420 -4.79 -3.14 14.01
C TRP A 420 -6.09 -2.88 14.75
N TYR A 421 -6.32 -1.61 15.09
CA TYR A 421 -7.55 -1.10 15.68
C TYR A 421 -7.87 0.24 15.04
N TYR A 422 -9.14 0.44 14.68
CA TYR A 422 -9.65 1.73 14.27
C TYR A 422 -10.31 2.43 15.45
N LEU A 423 -9.80 3.60 15.81
CA LEU A 423 -10.21 4.32 17.00
C LEU A 423 -10.92 5.59 16.60
N THR A 424 -12.12 5.82 17.14
CA THR A 424 -12.85 7.07 16.87
C THR A 424 -13.41 7.67 18.15
N ILE A 425 -13.26 8.98 18.28
CA ILE A 425 -14.08 9.79 19.17
C ILE A 425 -14.92 10.77 18.35
N MET A 426 -16.19 10.81 18.68
CA MET A 426 -17.13 11.79 18.18
C MET A 426 -17.69 12.60 19.34
N LYS A 427 -17.75 13.93 19.17
CA LYS A 427 -18.55 14.81 20.01
C LYS A 427 -19.62 15.46 19.13
N GLU A 428 -20.88 15.28 19.50
CA GLU A 428 -22.04 15.95 18.93
C GLU A 428 -22.73 16.75 20.03
N GLN A 429 -22.61 18.07 20.01
CA GLN A 429 -23.06 18.97 21.06
C GLN A 429 -22.55 18.49 22.43
N ASP A 430 -23.46 18.05 23.31
CA ASP A 430 -23.13 17.50 24.62
C ASP A 430 -22.89 15.98 24.57
N ARG A 431 -23.29 15.26 23.52
CA ARG A 431 -23.05 13.82 23.40
C ARG A 431 -21.60 13.56 23.00
N VAL A 432 -20.95 12.61 23.66
CA VAL A 432 -19.63 12.12 23.25
C VAL A 432 -19.67 10.61 23.20
N VAL A 433 -19.19 10.07 22.08
CA VAL A 433 -19.19 8.64 21.77
C VAL A 433 -17.79 8.20 21.41
N HIS A 434 -17.35 7.08 21.98
CA HIS A 434 -16.12 6.39 21.61
C HIS A 434 -16.45 5.10 20.88
N PHE A 435 -15.78 4.91 19.75
CA PHE A 435 -15.88 3.70 18.93
C PHE A 435 -14.52 3.02 18.84
N VAL A 436 -14.53 1.69 18.76
CA VAL A 436 -13.39 0.88 18.36
C VAL A 436 -13.87 -0.14 17.35
N ASP A 437 -13.25 -0.16 16.17
CA ASP A 437 -13.61 -1.05 15.06
C ASP A 437 -15.12 -0.95 14.73
N GLY A 438 -15.65 0.28 14.64
CA GLY A 438 -17.08 0.57 14.41
C GLY A 438 -17.98 0.39 15.63
N ASP A 439 -17.64 -0.48 16.57
CA ASP A 439 -18.44 -0.75 17.76
C ASP A 439 -18.43 0.43 18.74
N THR A 440 -19.61 0.84 19.20
CA THR A 440 -19.73 1.82 20.30
C THR A 440 -19.25 1.20 21.61
N ILE A 441 -18.15 1.70 22.16
CA ILE A 441 -17.58 1.21 23.43
C ILE A 441 -18.14 2.01 24.61
N PHE A 442 -18.42 3.30 24.42
CA PHE A 442 -19.05 4.15 25.44
C PHE A 442 -19.72 5.40 24.85
N SER A 443 -20.79 5.85 25.51
CA SER A 443 -21.52 7.08 25.18
C SER A 443 -22.03 7.77 26.44
N TYR A 444 -21.88 9.09 26.52
CA TYR A 444 -22.34 9.90 27.66
C TYR A 444 -22.63 11.34 27.23
N ILE A 445 -23.28 12.08 28.13
CA ILE A 445 -23.62 13.50 27.93
C ILE A 445 -22.70 14.35 28.81
N ASP A 446 -21.94 15.25 28.18
CA ASP A 446 -21.04 16.20 28.80
C ASP A 446 -20.94 17.51 27.99
N SER A 447 -21.29 18.61 28.67
CA SER A 447 -21.33 19.97 28.12
C SER A 447 -20.00 20.72 28.23
N THR A 448 -18.93 20.04 28.62
CA THR A 448 -17.61 20.62 28.77
C THR A 448 -17.06 20.96 27.41
N ARG A 449 -16.77 22.23 27.25
CA ARG A 449 -16.13 22.74 26.04
C ARG A 449 -14.66 22.33 26.04
N VAL A 450 -14.20 21.88 24.88
CA VAL A 450 -12.78 21.69 24.65
C VAL A 450 -12.10 23.07 24.65
N GLY A 451 -10.94 23.15 25.28
CA GLY A 451 -10.16 24.38 25.39
C GLY A 451 -9.58 24.82 24.05
N ILE A 452 -8.83 25.92 24.09
CA ILE A 452 -8.07 26.41 22.94
C ILE A 452 -6.65 26.74 23.42
N ASN A 453 -5.65 26.45 22.59
CA ASN A 453 -4.28 26.87 22.87
C ASN A 453 -3.50 27.15 21.58
N ASN A 454 -2.29 27.71 21.76
CA ASN A 454 -1.38 28.05 20.66
C ASN A 454 -0.16 27.12 20.60
N GLY A 455 -0.25 25.95 21.25
CA GLY A 455 0.76 24.91 21.17
C GLY A 455 0.59 24.06 19.91
N ASP A 456 1.67 23.41 19.51
CA ASP A 456 1.68 22.48 18.39
C ASP A 456 0.83 21.24 18.70
N MET A 457 0.34 20.59 17.66
CA MET A 457 -0.22 19.24 17.76
C MET A 457 0.91 18.23 17.57
N VAL A 458 0.85 17.13 18.30
CA VAL A 458 1.87 16.07 18.28
C VAL A 458 1.18 14.73 18.09
N ILE A 459 1.69 13.94 17.15
CA ILE A 459 1.31 12.55 16.89
C ILE A 459 2.43 11.64 17.42
N GLY A 460 2.06 10.54 18.07
CA GLY A 460 2.97 9.52 18.57
C GLY A 460 3.65 9.79 19.91
N GLY A 461 3.29 10.88 20.61
CA GLY A 461 3.86 11.17 21.93
C GLY A 461 3.62 12.59 22.40
N SER A 462 4.66 13.23 22.93
CA SER A 462 4.62 14.64 23.29
C SER A 462 5.91 15.35 22.90
N SER A 463 5.88 16.68 22.88
CA SER A 463 7.07 17.47 22.53
C SER A 463 8.13 17.51 23.64
N ASN A 464 7.82 17.07 24.88
CA ASN A 464 8.69 17.25 26.06
C ASN A 464 8.53 16.18 27.18
N GLY A 465 7.90 15.01 26.92
CA GLY A 465 7.38 14.12 27.97
C GLY A 465 7.96 12.69 28.02
N VAL A 466 7.21 11.79 28.66
CA VAL A 466 7.52 10.36 28.91
C VAL A 466 6.39 9.44 28.42
N ASP A 467 5.48 10.00 27.62
CA ASP A 467 4.22 9.44 27.14
C ASP A 467 4.29 9.00 25.65
N TRP A 468 5.45 8.49 25.24
CA TRP A 468 5.76 8.07 23.87
C TRP A 468 4.98 6.83 23.44
N PHE A 469 4.24 6.91 22.35
CA PHE A 469 3.54 5.76 21.80
C PHE A 469 4.52 4.78 21.17
N LYS A 470 4.25 3.49 21.35
CA LYS A 470 5.04 2.41 20.75
C LYS A 470 4.15 1.55 19.87
N GLY A 471 4.30 1.67 18.57
CA GLY A 471 3.40 1.02 17.62
C GLY A 471 3.40 1.72 16.27
N VAL A 472 2.47 1.32 15.42
CA VAL A 472 2.21 1.96 14.14
C VAL A 472 0.97 2.86 14.28
N ILE A 473 0.97 4.03 13.66
CA ILE A 473 -0.20 4.90 13.51
C ILE A 473 -0.40 5.14 12.01
N ASP A 474 -1.66 5.12 11.59
CA ASP A 474 -2.08 5.29 10.20
C ASP A 474 -3.42 6.04 10.08
N ASP A 475 -3.69 6.62 8.90
CA ASP A 475 -4.96 7.24 8.48
C ASP A 475 -5.63 8.08 9.57
N ILE A 476 -5.00 9.20 9.96
CA ILE A 476 -5.56 10.11 10.98
C ILE A 476 -6.51 11.10 10.30
N ILE A 477 -7.76 11.12 10.74
CA ILE A 477 -8.76 12.11 10.33
C ILE A 477 -9.16 12.96 11.54
N ILE A 478 -9.15 14.27 11.37
CA ILE A 478 -9.76 15.25 12.27
C ILE A 478 -10.77 16.01 11.43
N ALA A 479 -12.06 15.91 11.78
CA ALA A 479 -13.13 16.46 10.97
C ALA A 479 -14.14 17.23 11.82
N LYS A 480 -14.86 18.14 11.18
CA LYS A 480 -16.14 18.63 11.69
C LYS A 480 -17.16 17.50 11.48
N GLY A 481 -17.84 17.13 12.56
CA GLY A 481 -18.90 16.12 12.49
C GLY A 481 -20.10 16.61 11.68
N CYS A 482 -21.11 15.75 11.56
CA CYS A 482 -22.36 16.09 10.91
C CYS A 482 -23.27 16.91 11.86
N ASP A 483 -23.71 18.10 11.43
CA ASP A 483 -24.69 18.91 12.19
C ASP A 483 -26.05 18.19 12.22
N GLU A 484 -26.87 18.39 13.26
CA GLU A 484 -28.24 17.86 13.35
C GLU A 484 -29.14 18.29 12.19
N LEU A 485 -28.76 19.35 11.46
CA LEU A 485 -29.43 19.81 10.26
C LEU A 485 -29.10 18.98 9.01
N ILE A 486 -27.99 18.22 9.03
CA ILE A 486 -27.50 17.47 7.88
C ILE A 486 -27.79 15.99 8.04
N CYS A 487 -27.45 15.37 9.17
CA CYS A 487 -27.71 13.95 9.42
C CYS A 487 -27.49 13.67 10.91
N ARG A 488 -28.24 12.72 11.46
CA ARG A 488 -28.00 12.23 12.83
C ARG A 488 -27.60 10.77 12.73
N PHE A 489 -26.44 10.41 13.31
CA PHE A 489 -26.01 9.02 13.46
C PHE A 489 -26.89 8.27 14.47
N GLY A 490 -28.15 8.03 14.11
CA GLY A 490 -29.17 7.39 14.91
C GLY A 490 -30.06 6.50 14.05
N GLU A 491 -31.04 5.85 14.69
CA GLU A 491 -31.99 4.99 13.97
C GLU A 491 -32.74 5.80 12.90
N PRO A 492 -32.87 5.28 11.66
CA PRO A 492 -33.67 5.89 10.62
C PRO A 492 -35.13 6.11 11.06
N HIS A 493 -35.83 6.98 10.37
CA HIS A 493 -37.21 7.29 10.73
C HIS A 493 -38.15 6.11 10.48
N ASP A 494 -39.03 5.86 11.44
CA ASP A 494 -40.24 5.03 11.32
C ASP A 494 -41.41 5.93 11.74
N SER A 495 -41.92 6.71 10.78
CA SER A 495 -42.85 7.80 11.04
C SER A 495 -44.25 7.33 11.43
N ASP A 496 -44.63 6.11 11.05
CA ASP A 496 -45.93 5.52 11.37
C ASP A 496 -45.89 4.45 12.47
N ASN A 497 -44.69 4.13 12.97
CA ASN A 497 -44.40 3.15 14.00
C ASN A 497 -44.75 1.70 13.55
N SER A 498 -44.63 1.39 12.27
CA SER A 498 -44.90 0.07 11.69
C SER A 498 -43.87 -0.99 12.13
N GLY A 499 -42.67 -0.55 12.52
CA GLY A 499 -41.50 -1.39 12.73
C GLY A 499 -40.68 -1.66 11.46
N PHE A 500 -41.00 -0.97 10.36
CA PHE A 500 -40.15 -0.81 9.18
C PHE A 500 -39.76 0.66 9.07
N TYR A 501 -38.54 0.93 8.61
CA TYR A 501 -38.09 2.30 8.40
C TYR A 501 -38.70 2.87 7.12
N ASP A 502 -38.91 4.19 7.09
CA ASP A 502 -39.60 4.90 6.02
C ASP A 502 -38.97 4.61 4.63
N PHE A 503 -37.63 4.56 4.54
CA PHE A 503 -36.86 4.24 3.32
C PHE A 503 -37.04 2.80 2.78
N LEU A 504 -37.69 1.93 3.55
CA LEU A 504 -38.05 0.56 3.15
C LEU A 504 -39.55 0.42 2.87
N GLU A 505 -40.32 1.51 2.83
CA GLU A 505 -41.78 1.53 2.71
C GLU A 505 -42.28 2.22 1.44
N ALA A 506 -42.38 1.46 0.34
CA ALA A 506 -42.84 1.97 -0.95
C ALA A 506 -44.09 2.88 -0.87
N GLY A 507 -43.89 4.19 -1.08
CA GLY A 507 -44.90 5.24 -1.01
C GLY A 507 -44.90 6.10 0.26
N GLY A 508 -43.84 6.01 1.08
CA GLY A 508 -43.65 6.71 2.35
C GLY A 508 -44.62 6.29 3.46
N PRO A 509 -44.55 6.92 4.66
CA PRO A 509 -45.19 6.41 5.87
C PRO A 509 -46.67 6.17 5.70
N VAL A 510 -47.04 4.90 5.70
CA VAL A 510 -48.39 4.47 5.34
C VAL A 510 -49.32 4.74 6.52
N SER A 511 -49.84 5.98 6.62
CA SER A 511 -50.86 6.35 7.60
C SER A 511 -51.84 5.20 7.81
N THR A 512 -51.89 4.70 9.06
CA THR A 512 -52.51 3.46 9.60
C THR A 512 -53.98 3.18 9.27
N THR A 513 -54.51 3.76 8.20
CA THR A 513 -55.85 3.56 7.67
C THR A 513 -55.90 2.68 6.41
N LEU A 514 -54.77 2.38 5.73
CA LEU A 514 -54.79 1.64 4.44
C LEU A 514 -54.36 0.16 4.48
N PHE A 515 -53.97 -0.39 5.64
CA PHE A 515 -53.54 -1.80 5.73
C PHE A 515 -54.66 -2.85 5.59
N LEU A 516 -55.92 -2.43 5.42
CA LEU A 516 -57.06 -3.35 5.24
C LEU A 516 -57.38 -3.70 3.78
N ILE A 517 -56.72 -3.09 2.79
CA ILE A 517 -57.12 -3.27 1.38
C ILE A 517 -56.22 -4.23 0.60
N GLN A 518 -54.91 -4.30 0.87
CA GLN A 518 -54.03 -5.22 0.13
C GLN A 518 -54.11 -6.70 0.56
N ARG A 519 -54.52 -6.99 1.81
CA ARG A 519 -54.72 -8.40 2.26
C ARG A 519 -55.98 -9.07 1.71
N GLN A 520 -56.87 -8.38 1.00
CA GLN A 520 -58.06 -8.97 0.37
C GLN A 520 -57.91 -9.32 -1.11
N LEU A 521 -56.78 -9.02 -1.75
CA LEU A 521 -56.55 -9.36 -3.17
C LEU A 521 -55.68 -10.62 -3.39
N GLN A 522 -55.23 -11.28 -2.32
CA GLN A 522 -54.51 -12.56 -2.38
C GLN A 522 -55.11 -13.69 -1.52
N SER A 523 -56.42 -13.65 -1.22
CA SER A 523 -57.14 -14.78 -0.60
C SER A 523 -58.16 -15.44 -1.53
#